data_AF-A0A972WS55-F1
#
_entry.id   AF-A0A972WS55-F1
#
_cell.length_a   1.000
_cell.length_b   1.000
_cell.length_c   1.000
_cell.angle_alpha   90.00
_cell.angle_beta   90.00
_cell.angle_gamma   90.00
#
_symmetry.space_group_name_H-M   'P 1'
#
loop_
_entity.id
_entity.type
_entity.pdbx_description
1 polymer ?
#
loop_
_entity_poly.entity_id
_entity_poly.type
_entity_poly.pdbx_seq_one_letter_code
_entity_poly.pdbx_strand_id
1 'polypeptide(L)'
;MQLVTQTATVIALCVALAGAARADAGHGHDADGHAAAPSGMIDHMQEMHRGHEHGHDFEAMAPMSPEQRDRMLAFMRDIGLVTPPMDSTRGRKLFTETGCVACHSVNGVGGNLGPSLNAADMPSPMNAFEFSARMWRGAPAMTALQEDLLGGVIALTGQDLADLVAFAHDEREQAKLTKDQIPERFHELIGE
;
A
#
# COMPACT_ATOMS: atom_id res chain seq x y z
N MET A 1 -33.81 -23.29 -19.95
CA MET A 1 -32.81 -23.91 -20.85
C MET A 1 -32.02 -22.90 -21.70
N GLN A 2 -32.35 -21.59 -21.68
CA GLN A 2 -31.60 -20.55 -22.41
C GLN A 2 -30.44 -19.89 -21.61
N LEU A 3 -30.46 -19.94 -20.27
CA LEU A 3 -29.37 -19.37 -19.45
C LEU A 3 -28.08 -20.21 -19.46
N VAL A 4 -28.21 -21.54 -19.58
CA VAL A 4 -27.06 -22.47 -19.58
C VAL A 4 -26.26 -22.39 -20.89
N THR A 5 -26.92 -22.01 -21.99
CA THR A 5 -26.28 -21.81 -23.30
C THR A 5 -25.55 -20.46 -23.38
N GLN A 6 -26.01 -19.43 -22.67
CA GLN A 6 -25.31 -18.13 -22.62
C GLN A 6 -23.99 -18.20 -21.85
N THR A 7 -23.93 -18.90 -20.71
CA THR A 7 -22.68 -19.05 -19.93
C THR A 7 -21.63 -19.89 -20.65
N ALA A 8 -22.03 -20.94 -21.36
CA ALA A 8 -21.10 -21.75 -22.15
C ALA A 8 -20.46 -20.97 -23.32
N THR A 9 -21.19 -20.03 -23.91
CA THR A 9 -20.71 -19.21 -25.04
C THR A 9 -19.69 -18.16 -24.58
N VAL A 10 -19.87 -17.58 -23.38
CA VAL A 10 -18.94 -16.60 -22.81
C VAL A 10 -17.60 -17.26 -22.43
N ILE A 11 -17.63 -18.46 -21.83
CA ILE A 11 -16.41 -19.19 -21.45
C ILE A 11 -15.61 -19.60 -22.70
N ALA A 12 -16.28 -20.07 -23.75
CA ALA A 12 -15.63 -20.42 -25.02
C ALA A 12 -14.95 -19.21 -25.70
N LEU A 13 -15.55 -18.02 -25.60
CA LEU A 13 -14.98 -16.78 -26.14
C LEU A 13 -13.74 -16.32 -25.35
N CYS A 14 -13.74 -16.47 -24.02
CA CYS A 14 -12.57 -16.14 -23.18
C CYS A 14 -11.37 -17.07 -23.44
N VAL A 15 -11.61 -18.37 -23.66
CA VAL A 15 -10.54 -19.33 -23.97
C VAL A 15 -9.97 -19.10 -25.37
N ALA A 16 -10.80 -18.74 -26.35
CA ALA A 16 -10.35 -18.43 -27.71
C ALA A 16 -9.51 -17.14 -27.77
N LEU A 17 -9.85 -16.12 -26.98
CA LEU A 17 -9.08 -14.87 -26.91
C LEU A 17 -7.73 -15.03 -26.20
N ALA A 18 -7.62 -15.98 -25.24
CA ALA A 18 -6.35 -16.29 -24.59
C ALA A 18 -5.37 -17.05 -25.51
N GLY A 19 -5.88 -17.80 -26.51
CA GLY A 19 -5.05 -18.56 -27.46
C GLY A 19 -4.45 -17.72 -28.60
N ALA A 20 -5.01 -16.55 -28.90
CA ALA A 20 -4.57 -15.70 -30.01
C ALA A 20 -3.43 -14.71 -29.66
N ALA A 21 -2.99 -14.64 -28.40
CA ALA A 21 -1.94 -13.72 -27.95
C ALA A 21 -0.52 -14.30 -28.00
N ARG A 22 -0.30 -15.40 -28.73
CA ARG A 22 1.04 -16.00 -28.94
C ARG A 22 1.33 -16.17 -30.44
N ALA A 23 1.72 -15.08 -31.08
CA ALA A 23 2.64 -15.04 -32.23
C ALA A 23 2.60 -13.62 -32.80
N ASP A 24 3.65 -12.83 -32.58
CA ASP A 24 4.57 -12.35 -33.63
C ASP A 24 5.29 -11.08 -33.12
N ALA A 25 6.58 -11.22 -32.84
CA ALA A 25 7.50 -10.10 -32.70
C ALA A 25 8.92 -10.60 -33.00
N GLY A 26 9.09 -11.17 -34.19
CA GLY A 26 10.40 -11.21 -34.85
C GLY A 26 10.51 -10.01 -35.77
N HIS A 27 11.57 -9.20 -35.59
CA HIS A 27 12.47 -8.62 -36.60
C HIS A 27 13.11 -7.32 -36.09
N GLY A 28 14.30 -7.47 -35.54
CA GLY A 28 15.29 -6.41 -35.35
C GLY A 28 16.67 -7.04 -35.48
N HIS A 29 17.21 -7.05 -36.69
CA HIS A 29 18.60 -7.39 -36.94
C HIS A 29 19.45 -6.17 -36.59
N ASP A 30 20.14 -6.21 -35.45
CA ASP A 30 21.33 -5.39 -35.24
C ASP A 30 22.54 -6.31 -35.38
N ALA A 31 23.26 -6.09 -36.47
CA ALA A 31 24.50 -6.77 -36.80
C ALA A 31 25.62 -6.17 -35.95
N ASP A 32 25.71 -6.60 -34.69
CA ASP A 32 26.93 -6.60 -33.88
C ASP A 32 26.68 -7.50 -32.66
N GLY A 33 27.07 -8.77 -32.79
CA GLY A 33 26.69 -9.82 -31.87
C GLY A 33 27.34 -9.70 -30.50
N HIS A 34 26.62 -9.16 -29.51
CA HIS A 34 26.77 -9.50 -28.10
C HIS A 34 25.38 -9.54 -27.45
N ALA A 35 24.80 -10.74 -27.33
CA ALA A 35 23.60 -10.94 -26.54
C ALA A 35 23.95 -10.71 -25.05
N ALA A 36 23.54 -9.57 -24.49
CA ALA A 36 23.68 -9.32 -23.06
C ALA A 36 22.82 -10.31 -22.28
N ALA A 37 23.42 -11.09 -21.40
CA ALA A 37 22.71 -11.96 -20.45
C ALA A 37 21.74 -11.13 -19.59
N PRO A 38 20.70 -11.73 -18.96
CA PRO A 38 19.74 -11.00 -18.11
C PRO A 38 20.39 -10.24 -16.95
N SER A 39 21.56 -10.70 -16.49
CA SER A 39 22.39 -9.99 -15.51
C SER A 39 22.96 -8.70 -16.08
N GLY A 40 23.28 -8.64 -17.37
CA GLY A 40 23.89 -7.50 -18.03
C GLY A 40 23.04 -6.23 -17.98
N MET A 41 21.70 -6.33 -18.01
CA MET A 41 20.83 -5.16 -17.84
C MET A 41 20.89 -4.62 -16.41
N ILE A 42 20.87 -5.51 -15.40
CA ILE A 42 20.94 -5.11 -13.99
C ILE A 42 22.35 -4.62 -13.64
N ASP A 43 23.39 -5.30 -14.12
CA ASP A 43 24.80 -4.93 -13.94
C ASP A 43 25.07 -3.57 -14.60
N HIS A 44 24.50 -3.32 -15.78
CA HIS A 44 24.56 -2.02 -16.46
C HIS A 44 23.77 -0.93 -15.71
N MET A 45 22.61 -1.28 -15.15
CA MET A 45 21.85 -0.34 -14.32
C MET A 45 22.63 0.01 -13.04
N GLN A 46 23.27 -0.98 -12.42
CA GLN A 46 24.15 -0.79 -11.27
C GLN A 46 25.43 -0.04 -11.63
N GLU A 47 26.01 -0.23 -12.82
CA GLU A 47 27.14 0.54 -13.38
C GLU A 47 26.77 2.02 -13.51
N MET A 48 25.60 2.30 -14.10
CA MET A 48 25.06 3.66 -14.23
C MET A 48 24.82 4.34 -12.87
N HIS A 49 24.56 3.56 -11.82
CA HIS A 49 24.32 4.07 -10.46
C HIS A 49 25.56 4.00 -9.55
N ARG A 50 26.64 3.35 -9.98
CA ARG A 50 27.83 3.09 -9.13
C ARG A 50 28.67 4.33 -8.85
N GLY A 51 28.44 5.42 -9.58
CA GLY A 51 29.17 6.69 -9.47
C GLY A 51 28.30 7.93 -9.31
N HIS A 52 26.98 7.79 -9.14
CA HIS A 52 26.13 8.93 -8.80
C HIS A 52 26.06 9.05 -7.28
N GLU A 53 26.92 9.89 -6.70
CA GLU A 53 26.72 10.35 -5.33
C GLU A 53 25.39 11.10 -5.28
N HIS A 54 24.47 10.70 -4.39
CA HIS A 54 23.18 11.36 -4.14
C HIS A 54 23.33 12.77 -3.50
N GLY A 55 24.47 13.43 -3.68
CA GLY A 55 24.75 14.78 -3.19
C GLY A 55 24.09 15.89 -4.02
N HIS A 56 23.62 15.59 -5.24
CA HIS A 56 22.91 16.55 -6.10
C HIS A 56 21.39 16.36 -6.13
N ASP A 57 20.90 15.24 -5.59
CA ASP A 57 19.47 14.94 -5.44
C ASP A 57 18.79 15.94 -4.50
N PHE A 58 19.51 16.39 -3.48
CA PHE A 58 19.01 17.40 -2.53
C PHE A 58 18.92 18.81 -3.14
N GLU A 59 19.69 19.10 -4.20
CA GLU A 59 19.60 20.36 -4.94
C GLU A 59 18.45 20.31 -5.97
N ALA A 60 18.21 19.15 -6.59
CA ALA A 60 17.02 18.88 -7.40
C ALA A 60 15.74 18.76 -6.55
N MET A 61 15.90 18.42 -5.26
CA MET A 61 14.90 18.51 -4.20
C MET A 61 15.08 19.76 -3.33
N ALA A 62 15.68 20.83 -3.88
CA ALA A 62 15.49 22.15 -3.31
C ALA A 62 13.98 22.32 -3.10
N PRO A 63 13.54 22.80 -1.92
CA PRO A 63 12.12 22.81 -1.58
C PRO A 63 11.38 23.46 -2.73
N MET A 64 10.52 22.68 -3.41
CA MET A 64 9.65 23.20 -4.45
C MET A 64 9.07 24.50 -3.91
N SER A 65 9.25 25.59 -4.66
CA SER A 65 8.61 26.86 -4.31
C SER A 65 7.12 26.58 -4.05
N PRO A 66 6.48 27.30 -3.13
CA PRO A 66 5.05 27.12 -2.88
C PRO A 66 4.24 27.05 -4.18
N GLU A 67 4.60 27.89 -5.17
CA GLU A 67 3.96 27.92 -6.48
C GLU A 67 4.20 26.65 -7.31
N GLN A 68 5.41 26.07 -7.28
CA GLN A 68 5.70 24.80 -7.96
C GLN A 68 4.92 23.64 -7.32
N ARG A 69 4.82 23.62 -5.99
CA ARG A 69 4.07 22.61 -5.24
C ARG A 69 2.58 22.70 -5.54
N ASP A 70 2.03 23.90 -5.54
CA ASP A 70 0.62 24.13 -5.85
C ASP A 70 0.29 23.72 -7.29
N ARG A 71 1.18 24.02 -8.25
CA ARG A 71 1.03 23.55 -9.63
C ARG A 71 1.08 22.02 -9.73
N MET A 72 2.00 21.36 -9.03
CA MET A 72 2.07 19.90 -8.98
C MET A 72 0.78 19.29 -8.43
N LEU A 73 0.32 19.77 -7.27
CA LEU A 73 -0.91 19.30 -6.65
C LEU A 73 -2.15 19.59 -7.50
N ALA A 74 -2.18 20.72 -8.21
CA ALA A 74 -3.23 21.02 -9.17
C ALA A 74 -3.24 20.03 -10.33
N PHE A 75 -2.08 19.78 -10.95
CA PHE A 75 -1.97 18.78 -12.01
C PHE A 75 -2.39 17.38 -11.54
N MET A 76 -1.94 16.94 -10.36
CA MET A 76 -2.35 15.66 -9.77
C MET A 76 -3.86 15.58 -9.62
N ARG A 77 -4.50 16.63 -9.09
CA ARG A 77 -5.96 16.72 -8.99
C ARG A 77 -6.65 16.69 -10.36
N ASP A 78 -6.10 17.39 -11.36
CA ASP A 78 -6.68 17.46 -12.71
C ASP A 78 -6.66 16.09 -13.41
N ILE A 79 -5.64 15.26 -13.17
CA ILE A 79 -5.58 13.88 -13.65
C ILE A 79 -6.30 12.87 -12.73
N GLY A 80 -6.99 13.36 -11.70
CA GLY A 80 -7.76 12.53 -10.76
C GLY A 80 -6.92 11.83 -9.67
N LEU A 81 -5.64 12.14 -9.55
CA LEU A 81 -4.78 11.64 -8.48
C LEU A 81 -4.91 12.54 -7.24
N VAL A 82 -5.77 12.13 -6.31
CA VAL A 82 -6.00 12.85 -5.06
C VAL A 82 -5.25 12.18 -3.91
N THR A 83 -4.32 12.90 -3.30
CA THR A 83 -3.71 12.52 -2.01
C THR A 83 -4.46 13.24 -0.88
N PRO A 84 -5.26 12.54 -0.05
CA PRO A 84 -5.97 13.18 1.04
C PRO A 84 -4.98 13.80 2.04
N PRO A 85 -5.36 14.87 2.75
CA PRO A 85 -4.54 15.38 3.85
C PRO A 85 -4.41 14.30 4.93
N MET A 86 -3.19 13.89 5.22
CA MET A 86 -2.90 12.86 6.23
C MET A 86 -2.78 13.49 7.62
N ASP A 87 -3.45 12.92 8.61
CA ASP A 87 -3.43 13.37 10.01
C ASP A 87 -3.22 12.17 10.95
N SER A 88 -2.03 12.08 11.53
CA SER A 88 -1.67 10.99 12.43
C SER A 88 -2.48 10.99 13.73
N THR A 89 -2.93 12.15 14.21
CA THR A 89 -3.78 12.24 15.41
C THR A 89 -5.16 11.64 15.15
N ARG A 90 -5.76 11.91 13.98
CA ARG A 90 -6.99 11.21 13.56
C ARG A 90 -6.74 9.72 13.35
N GLY A 91 -5.61 9.37 12.74
CA GLY A 91 -5.22 7.98 12.53
C GLY A 91 -5.10 7.18 13.83
N ARG A 92 -4.53 7.76 14.90
CA ARG A 92 -4.47 7.12 16.23
C ARG A 92 -5.86 6.86 16.80
N LYS A 93 -6.79 7.81 16.67
CA LYS A 93 -8.18 7.62 17.13
C LYS A 93 -8.89 6.54 16.32
N LEU A 94 -8.75 6.55 14.99
CA LEU A 94 -9.31 5.52 14.12
C LEU A 94 -8.77 4.13 14.49
N PHE A 95 -7.47 4.03 14.79
CA PHE A 95 -6.84 2.78 15.20
C PHE A 95 -7.47 2.20 16.47
N THR A 96 -7.78 3.03 17.47
CA THR A 96 -8.39 2.56 18.73
C THR A 96 -9.91 2.36 18.62
N GLU A 97 -10.62 3.23 17.91
CA GLU A 97 -12.08 3.25 17.89
C GLU A 97 -12.68 2.25 16.89
N THR A 98 -12.00 1.99 15.77
CA THR A 98 -12.55 1.20 14.66
C THR A 98 -12.28 -0.31 14.82
N GLY A 99 -11.49 -0.72 15.82
CA GLY A 99 -11.20 -2.12 16.13
C GLY A 99 -9.86 -2.63 15.61
N CYS A 100 -9.05 -1.80 14.94
CA CYS A 100 -7.70 -2.19 14.51
C CYS A 100 -6.83 -2.61 15.71
N VAL A 101 -6.92 -1.87 16.82
CA VAL A 101 -6.20 -2.14 18.08
C VAL A 101 -6.56 -3.48 18.72
N ALA A 102 -7.71 -4.07 18.41
CA ALA A 102 -8.12 -5.34 18.98
C ALA A 102 -7.23 -6.51 18.49
N CYS A 103 -6.63 -6.37 17.30
CA CYS A 103 -5.78 -7.41 16.72
C CYS A 103 -4.33 -6.95 16.53
N HIS A 104 -4.11 -5.68 16.19
CA HIS A 104 -2.79 -5.11 15.94
C HIS A 104 -2.26 -4.36 17.16
N SER A 105 -0.95 -4.41 17.36
CA SER A 105 -0.28 -3.63 18.40
C SER A 105 0.58 -2.50 17.82
N VAL A 106 0.72 -1.45 18.61
CA VAL A 106 1.66 -0.34 18.40
C VAL A 106 2.36 -0.09 19.72
N ASN A 107 3.69 -0.18 19.74
CA ASN A 107 4.53 -0.03 20.95
C ASN A 107 4.05 -0.90 22.13
N GLY A 108 3.56 -2.11 21.83
CA GLY A 108 3.04 -3.05 22.83
C GLY A 108 1.63 -2.72 23.36
N VAL A 109 0.94 -1.72 22.81
CA VAL A 109 -0.46 -1.40 23.11
C VAL A 109 -1.36 -1.98 22.01
N GLY A 110 -2.33 -2.81 22.41
CA GLY A 110 -3.26 -3.51 21.51
C GLY A 110 -3.05 -5.02 21.48
N GLY A 111 -3.74 -5.70 20.58
CA GLY A 111 -3.70 -7.15 20.41
C GLY A 111 -2.44 -7.67 19.73
N ASN A 112 -2.31 -8.99 19.69
CA ASN A 112 -1.17 -9.71 19.10
C ASN A 112 -1.57 -10.73 18.02
N LEU A 113 -2.83 -10.72 17.59
CA LEU A 113 -3.33 -11.59 16.51
C LEU A 113 -2.81 -11.17 15.14
N GLY A 114 -2.71 -9.85 14.92
CA GLY A 114 -2.12 -9.24 13.73
C GLY A 114 -0.67 -8.82 13.96
N PRO A 115 0.09 -8.57 12.88
CA PRO A 115 1.44 -8.01 12.99
C PRO A 115 1.43 -6.64 13.68
N SER A 116 2.51 -6.30 14.37
CA SER A 116 2.70 -4.95 14.92
C SER A 116 2.73 -3.91 13.79
N LEU A 117 2.26 -2.72 14.10
CA LEU A 117 2.25 -1.56 13.21
C LEU A 117 3.18 -0.45 13.71
N ASN A 118 4.27 -0.82 14.39
CA ASN A 118 5.24 0.14 14.90
C ASN A 118 5.86 0.91 13.72
N ALA A 119 5.98 2.23 13.87
CA ALA A 119 6.60 3.09 12.87
C ALA A 119 8.06 2.70 12.61
N ALA A 120 8.77 2.20 13.62
CA ALA A 120 10.14 1.72 13.50
C ALA A 120 10.30 0.51 12.55
N ASP A 121 9.24 -0.28 12.37
CA ASP A 121 9.21 -1.45 11.49
C ASP A 121 8.66 -1.12 10.09
N MET A 122 8.17 0.11 9.89
CA MET A 122 7.62 0.53 8.60
C MET A 122 8.73 0.97 7.63
N PRO A 123 8.60 0.66 6.33
CA PRO A 123 9.55 1.12 5.33
C PRO A 123 9.64 2.65 5.28
N SER A 124 10.86 3.15 5.12
CA SER A 124 11.14 4.57 4.84
C SER A 124 11.71 4.71 3.42
N PRO A 125 11.23 5.69 2.62
CA PRO A 125 10.22 6.68 2.97
C PRO A 125 8.80 6.08 3.05
N MET A 126 7.90 6.79 3.73
CA MET A 126 6.47 6.44 3.81
C MET A 126 5.89 6.20 2.42
N ASN A 127 5.22 5.06 2.23
CA ASN A 127 4.58 4.69 0.98
C ASN A 127 3.16 4.16 1.23
N ALA A 128 2.16 5.02 1.01
CA ALA A 128 0.75 4.69 1.20
C ALA A 128 0.27 3.53 0.30
N PHE A 129 0.82 3.40 -0.91
CA PHE A 129 0.47 2.32 -1.83
C PHE A 129 0.98 0.97 -1.33
N GLU A 130 2.21 0.91 -0.84
CA GLU A 130 2.75 -0.33 -0.27
C GLU A 130 2.04 -0.71 1.04
N PHE A 131 1.71 0.28 1.89
CA PHE A 131 0.87 0.02 3.07
C PHE A 131 -0.48 -0.59 2.67
N SER A 132 -1.15 -0.01 1.67
CA SER A 132 -2.42 -0.51 1.16
C SER A 132 -2.28 -1.91 0.53
N ALA A 133 -1.19 -2.17 -0.19
CA ALA A 133 -0.91 -3.48 -0.77
C ALA A 133 -0.66 -4.55 0.30
N ARG A 134 -0.01 -4.20 1.42
CA ARG A 134 0.15 -5.09 2.57
C ARG A 134 -1.19 -5.44 3.19
N MET A 135 -2.06 -4.46 3.41
CA MET A 135 -3.43 -4.70 3.88
C MET A 135 -4.18 -5.60 2.91
N TRP A 136 -4.09 -5.36 1.60
CA TRP A 136 -4.74 -6.19 0.58
C TRP A 136 -4.29 -7.65 0.62
N ARG A 137 -2.97 -7.90 0.79
CA ARG A 137 -2.44 -9.27 0.94
C ARG A 137 -2.93 -9.95 2.23
N GLY A 138 -3.14 -9.17 3.30
CA GLY A 138 -3.70 -9.66 4.57
C GLY A 138 -5.24 -9.75 4.60
N ALA A 139 -5.94 -9.18 3.62
CA ALA A 139 -7.38 -8.97 3.65
C ALA A 139 -8.21 -10.26 3.87
N PRO A 140 -7.88 -11.44 3.29
CA PRO A 140 -8.65 -12.65 3.55
C PRO A 140 -8.63 -13.08 5.03
N ALA A 141 -7.46 -13.01 5.68
CA ALA A 141 -7.32 -13.35 7.09
C ALA A 141 -7.98 -12.30 7.99
N MET A 142 -7.76 -11.02 7.68
CA MET A 142 -8.40 -9.91 8.41
C MET A 142 -9.92 -10.00 8.33
N THR A 143 -10.49 -10.24 7.14
CA THR A 143 -11.93 -10.34 6.92
C THR A 143 -12.53 -11.48 7.74
N ALA A 144 -11.92 -12.67 7.70
CA ALA A 144 -12.40 -13.82 8.47
C ALA A 144 -12.41 -13.55 9.98
N LEU A 145 -11.34 -12.95 10.52
CA LEU A 145 -11.25 -12.61 11.94
C LEU A 145 -12.18 -11.47 12.35
N GLN A 146 -12.37 -10.46 11.49
CA GLN A 146 -13.29 -9.36 11.76
C GLN A 146 -14.76 -9.83 11.78
N GLU A 147 -15.15 -10.73 10.88
CA GLU A 147 -16.47 -11.34 10.91
C GLU A 147 -16.70 -12.14 12.20
N ASP A 148 -15.71 -12.94 12.63
CA ASP A 148 -15.81 -13.79 13.81
C ASP A 148 -15.79 -12.99 15.13
N LEU A 149 -14.88 -12.01 15.24
CA LEU A 149 -14.61 -11.31 16.50
C LEU A 149 -15.32 -9.96 16.63
N LEU A 150 -15.59 -9.28 15.51
CA LEU A 150 -16.23 -7.95 15.49
C LEU A 150 -17.66 -7.97 14.93
N GLY A 151 -18.10 -9.10 14.36
CA GLY A 151 -19.43 -9.25 13.77
C GLY A 151 -19.59 -8.56 12.41
N GLY A 152 -18.49 -8.19 11.75
CA GLY A 152 -18.51 -7.60 10.42
C GLY A 152 -17.17 -7.02 9.99
N VAL A 153 -17.00 -6.80 8.68
CA VAL A 153 -15.80 -6.17 8.12
C VAL A 153 -15.78 -4.66 8.39
N ILE A 154 -14.61 -4.17 8.82
CA ILE A 154 -14.35 -2.74 9.00
C ILE A 154 -14.35 -2.05 7.63
N ALA A 155 -15.29 -1.12 7.43
CA ALA A 155 -15.33 -0.27 6.24
C ALA A 155 -14.47 0.99 6.47
N LEU A 156 -13.51 1.25 5.58
CA LEU A 156 -12.66 2.44 5.60
C LEU A 156 -12.92 3.30 4.38
N THR A 157 -13.00 4.62 4.58
CA THR A 157 -12.94 5.59 3.49
C THR A 157 -11.49 5.83 3.06
N GLY A 158 -11.30 6.51 1.92
CA GLY A 158 -9.95 6.92 1.49
C GLY A 158 -9.28 7.89 2.48
N GLN A 159 -10.06 8.69 3.20
CA GLN A 159 -9.54 9.59 4.24
C GLN A 159 -9.10 8.82 5.49
N ASP A 160 -9.87 7.81 5.91
CA ASP A 160 -9.50 6.96 7.06
C ASP A 160 -8.18 6.24 6.78
N LEU A 161 -8.03 5.69 5.57
CA LEU A 161 -6.80 5.03 5.17
C LEU A 161 -5.60 5.99 5.13
N ALA A 162 -5.79 7.21 4.64
CA ALA A 162 -4.73 8.23 4.63
C ALA A 162 -4.27 8.60 6.05
N ASP A 163 -5.20 8.74 6.98
CA ASP A 163 -4.90 9.06 8.38
C ASP A 163 -4.23 7.88 9.10
N LEU A 164 -4.69 6.65 8.85
CA LEU A 164 -4.08 5.42 9.37
C LEU A 164 -2.66 5.22 8.84
N VAL A 165 -2.39 5.50 7.55
CA VAL A 165 -1.04 5.47 6.98
C VAL A 165 -0.15 6.49 7.66
N ALA A 166 -0.65 7.71 7.90
CA ALA A 166 0.10 8.74 8.64
C ALA A 166 0.47 8.25 10.04
N PHE A 167 -0.50 7.73 10.79
CA PHE A 167 -0.27 7.22 12.14
C PHE A 167 0.70 6.04 12.16
N ALA A 168 0.60 5.11 11.19
CA ALA A 168 1.48 3.95 11.10
C ALA A 168 2.96 4.32 10.89
N HIS A 169 3.26 5.52 10.37
CA HIS A 169 4.64 5.98 10.13
C HIS A 169 5.04 7.17 11.02
N ASP A 170 4.24 7.54 12.03
CA ASP A 170 4.51 8.66 12.93
C ASP A 170 4.87 8.16 14.33
N GLU A 171 6.16 7.92 14.57
CA GLU A 171 6.68 7.46 15.87
C GLU A 171 6.28 8.38 17.03
N ARG A 172 6.23 9.71 16.80
CA ARG A 172 5.89 10.70 17.83
C ARG A 172 4.43 10.60 18.23
N GLU A 173 3.55 10.33 17.27
CA GLU A 173 2.13 10.12 17.56
C GLU A 173 1.87 8.74 18.14
N GLN A 174 2.58 7.70 17.70
CA GLN A 174 2.52 6.37 18.29
C GLN A 174 2.95 6.35 19.76
N ALA A 175 3.92 7.19 20.16
CA ALA A 175 4.32 7.34 21.56
C ALA A 175 3.21 7.90 22.47
N LYS A 176 2.14 8.48 21.91
CA LYS A 176 0.98 9.00 22.67
C LYS A 176 -0.15 7.97 22.82
N LEU A 177 -0.02 6.80 22.17
CA LEU A 177 -0.99 5.73 22.30
C LEU A 177 -0.82 5.03 23.65
N THR A 178 -1.89 4.91 24.40
CA THR A 178 -1.92 4.31 25.74
C THR A 178 -3.15 3.43 25.90
N LYS A 179 -3.11 2.48 26.84
CA LYS A 179 -4.18 1.48 27.05
C LYS A 179 -5.51 2.11 27.45
N ASP A 180 -5.50 3.22 28.19
CA ASP A 180 -6.69 3.98 28.57
C ASP A 180 -7.46 4.59 27.40
N GLN A 181 -6.85 4.67 26.21
CA GLN A 181 -7.51 5.12 24.99
C GLN A 181 -8.27 4.00 24.26
N ILE A 182 -8.15 2.75 24.71
CA ILE A 182 -8.82 1.60 24.11
C ILE A 182 -10.24 1.47 24.69
N PRO A 183 -11.29 1.50 23.84
CA PRO A 183 -12.66 1.28 24.29
C PRO A 183 -12.85 -0.08 25.00
N GLU A 184 -13.66 -0.11 26.07
CA GLU A 184 -13.92 -1.31 26.88
C GLU A 184 -14.37 -2.53 26.06
N ARG A 185 -15.11 -2.31 24.96
CA ARG A 185 -15.56 -3.37 24.04
C ARG A 185 -14.42 -4.19 23.41
N PHE A 186 -13.18 -3.74 23.50
CA PHE A 186 -12.02 -4.44 22.95
C PHE A 186 -11.10 -5.04 24.03
N HIS A 187 -11.33 -4.79 25.33
CA HIS A 187 -10.45 -5.24 26.42
C HIS A 187 -10.31 -6.76 26.46
N GLU A 188 -11.42 -7.48 26.35
CA GLU A 188 -11.41 -8.95 26.31
C GLU A 188 -10.59 -9.50 25.13
N LEU A 189 -10.66 -8.84 23.96
CA LEU A 189 -9.94 -9.26 22.75
C LEU A 189 -8.43 -9.03 22.86
N ILE A 190 -7.99 -8.06 23.65
CA ILE A 190 -6.56 -7.77 23.87
C ILE A 190 -5.99 -8.44 25.13
N GLY A 191 -6.81 -9.24 25.84
CA GLY A 191 -6.40 -9.96 27.05
C GLY A 191 -6.25 -9.08 28.28
N GLU A 192 -7.05 -8.01 28.37
CA GLU A 192 -7.13 -7.09 29.52
C GLU A 192 -8.42 -7.28 30.34
#